data_AF-A0A9E0QYP4-F1
#
_entry.id   AF-A0A9E0QYP4-F1
#
_cell.length_a   1.000
_cell.length_b   1.000
_cell.length_c   1.000
_cell.angle_alpha   90.00
_cell.angle_beta   90.00
_cell.angle_gamma   90.00
#
_symmetry.space_group_name_H-M   'P 1'
#
loop_
_entity.id
_entity.type
_entity.pdbx_description
1 polymer ?
#
loop_
_entity_poly.entity_id
_entity_poly.type
_entity_poly.pdbx_seq_one_letter_code
_entity_poly.pdbx_strand_id
1 'polypeptide(L)'
;IPKSSPLDVIAEAITAVLEGEEWLPEEIAEGVIDVTAEDQKFAADLASLTPQQFRVLTMLTEGLLNKQIAYELNVSEATIKAHVTAILRKLSVHSRTQAVIAAQRLCVDPPRTDIA
;
A
#
# COMPACT_ATOMS: atom_id res chain seq x y z
N ILE A 1 -16.76 -1.15 15.00
CA ILE A 1 -18.09 -0.56 15.27
C ILE A 1 -17.95 0.97 15.29
N PRO A 2 -18.64 1.71 14.40
CA PRO A 2 -18.68 3.17 14.40
C PRO A 2 -19.12 3.75 15.76
N LYS A 3 -18.55 4.89 16.15
CA LYS A 3 -18.89 5.54 17.44
C LYS A 3 -20.34 6.07 17.49
N SER A 4 -20.95 6.25 16.32
CA SER A 4 -22.33 6.69 16.12
C SER A 4 -23.34 5.55 16.02
N SER A 5 -22.90 4.29 16.07
CA SER A 5 -23.82 3.15 15.97
C SER A 5 -24.76 3.09 17.18
N PRO A 6 -26.05 2.79 16.97
CA PRO A 6 -27.01 2.62 18.06
C PRO A 6 -26.69 1.37 18.89
N LEU A 7 -27.19 1.35 20.14
CA LEU A 7 -26.79 0.37 21.16
C LEU A 7 -27.15 -1.08 20.81
N ASP A 8 -28.25 -1.28 20.09
CA ASP A 8 -28.72 -2.54 19.53
C ASP A 8 -27.72 -3.12 18.52
N VAL A 9 -27.25 -2.31 17.58
CA VAL A 9 -26.23 -2.70 16.59
C VAL A 9 -24.91 -3.05 17.26
N ILE A 10 -24.53 -2.33 18.32
CA ILE A 10 -23.34 -2.67 19.12
C ILE A 10 -23.53 -4.03 19.82
N ALA A 11 -24.72 -4.30 20.38
CA ALA A 11 -25.01 -5.55 21.07
C ALA A 11 -25.03 -6.75 20.11
N GLU A 12 -25.58 -6.58 18.91
CA GLU A 12 -25.54 -7.59 17.84
C GLU A 12 -24.10 -7.88 17.40
N ALA A 13 -23.29 -6.83 17.20
CA ALA A 13 -21.88 -6.97 16.85
C ALA A 13 -21.08 -7.76 17.91
N ILE A 14 -21.32 -7.48 19.19
CA ILE A 14 -20.65 -8.20 20.29
C ILE A 14 -21.10 -9.65 20.33
N THR A 15 -22.39 -9.93 20.16
CA THR A 15 -22.94 -11.30 20.14
C THR A 15 -22.33 -12.12 19.01
N ALA A 16 -22.29 -11.57 17.78
CA ALA A 16 -21.69 -12.23 16.63
C ALA A 16 -20.20 -12.59 16.85
N VAL A 17 -19.41 -11.67 17.41
CA VAL A 17 -17.99 -11.92 17.72
C VAL A 17 -17.82 -12.98 18.83
N LEU A 18 -18.71 -13.01 19.81
CA LEU A 18 -18.71 -14.03 20.87
C LEU A 18 -19.05 -15.42 20.34
N GLU A 19 -19.85 -15.51 19.27
CA GLU A 19 -20.17 -16.75 18.55
C GLU A 19 -19.06 -17.18 17.58
N GLY A 20 -18.01 -16.37 17.43
CA GLY A 20 -16.86 -16.64 16.57
C GLY A 20 -17.05 -16.15 15.13
N GLU A 21 -18.08 -15.37 14.87
CA GLU A 21 -18.34 -14.74 13.58
C GLU A 21 -17.60 -13.40 13.45
N GLU A 22 -17.26 -13.01 12.23
CA GLU A 22 -16.67 -11.71 11.95
C GLU A 22 -17.79 -10.70 11.65
N TRP A 23 -17.83 -9.62 12.43
CA TRP A 23 -18.84 -8.57 12.27
C TRP A 23 -18.22 -7.29 11.70
N LEU A 24 -18.70 -6.88 10.53
CA LEU A 24 -18.28 -5.68 9.82
C LEU A 24 -19.51 -4.80 9.49
N PRO A 25 -19.47 -3.50 9.80
CA PRO A 25 -20.53 -2.57 9.36
C PRO A 25 -20.66 -2.56 7.84
N GLU A 26 -21.89 -2.52 7.33
CA GLU A 26 -22.20 -2.51 5.89
C GLU A 26 -21.49 -1.34 5.15
N GLU A 27 -21.36 -0.20 5.82
CA GLU A 27 -20.62 1.00 5.38
C GLU A 27 -19.12 0.74 5.11
N ILE A 28 -18.54 -0.25 5.77
CA ILE A 28 -17.12 -0.62 5.65
C ILE A 28 -16.99 -1.88 4.78
N ALA A 29 -18.00 -2.75 4.76
CA ALA A 29 -18.01 -4.02 4.04
C ALA A 29 -17.71 -3.87 2.54
N GLU A 30 -18.18 -2.79 1.91
CA GLU A 30 -17.91 -2.52 0.47
C GLU A 30 -16.47 -2.06 0.18
N GLY A 31 -15.69 -1.71 1.21
CA GLY A 31 -14.31 -1.22 1.09
C GLY A 31 -13.25 -2.12 1.73
N VAL A 32 -13.63 -3.23 2.38
CA VAL A 32 -12.65 -4.17 2.95
C VAL A 32 -12.05 -5.00 1.83
N ILE A 33 -10.85 -4.62 1.41
CA ILE A 33 -9.99 -5.50 0.63
C ILE A 33 -9.42 -6.51 1.62
N ASP A 34 -9.69 -7.79 1.42
CA ASP A 34 -9.10 -8.86 2.21
C ASP A 34 -7.57 -8.80 2.04
N VAL A 35 -6.87 -8.42 3.12
CA VAL A 35 -5.42 -8.18 3.07
C VAL A 35 -4.74 -9.54 3.07
N THR A 36 -4.24 -9.93 1.92
CA THR A 36 -3.60 -11.24 1.77
C THR A 36 -2.30 -11.30 2.55
N ALA A 37 -1.84 -12.51 2.88
CA ALA A 37 -0.51 -12.71 3.46
C ALA A 37 0.61 -12.16 2.56
N GLU A 38 0.38 -12.13 1.24
CA GLU A 38 1.30 -11.51 0.28
C GLU A 38 1.36 -9.99 0.43
N ASP A 39 0.21 -9.33 0.65
CA ASP A 39 0.15 -7.88 0.87
C ASP A 39 0.83 -7.48 2.18
N GLN A 40 0.67 -8.27 3.25
CA GLN A 40 1.36 -8.04 4.53
C GLN A 40 2.88 -8.16 4.40
N LYS A 41 3.34 -9.21 3.70
CA LYS A 41 4.77 -9.39 3.42
C LYS A 41 5.31 -8.23 2.59
N PHE A 42 4.58 -7.83 1.55
CA PHE A 42 4.98 -6.73 0.69
C PHE A 42 5.05 -5.40 1.45
N ALA A 43 4.11 -5.13 2.36
CA ALA A 43 4.15 -3.96 3.23
C ALA A 43 5.38 -3.96 4.15
N ALA A 44 5.78 -5.11 4.70
CA ALA A 44 7.01 -5.25 5.48
C ALA A 44 8.27 -5.02 4.63
N ASP A 45 8.30 -5.59 3.42
CA ASP A 45 9.40 -5.39 2.46
C ASP A 45 9.51 -3.91 2.04
N LEU A 46 8.38 -3.23 1.84
CA LEU A 46 8.31 -1.79 1.55
C LEU A 46 8.84 -0.96 2.73
N ALA A 47 8.46 -1.30 3.96
CA ALA A 47 8.97 -0.65 5.17
C ALA A 47 10.48 -0.81 5.37
N SER A 48 11.08 -1.84 4.76
CA SER A 48 12.54 -2.07 4.80
C SER A 48 13.34 -1.15 3.85
N LEU A 49 12.69 -0.44 2.94
CA LEU A 49 13.35 0.47 2.00
C LEU A 49 14.00 1.65 2.74
N THR A 50 15.16 2.09 2.26
CA THR A 50 15.74 3.35 2.76
C THR A 50 14.91 4.54 2.25
N PRO A 51 14.97 5.71 2.90
CA PRO A 51 14.25 6.89 2.43
C PRO A 51 14.55 7.24 0.96
N GLN A 52 15.81 7.10 0.53
CA GLN A 52 16.21 7.34 -0.86
C GLN A 52 15.62 6.30 -1.82
N GLN A 53 15.58 5.02 -1.42
CA GLN A 53 14.97 3.95 -2.21
C GLN A 53 13.45 4.16 -2.36
N PHE A 54 12.79 4.58 -1.28
CA PHE A 54 11.36 4.90 -1.30
C PHE A 54 11.07 6.06 -2.27
N ARG A 55 11.85 7.15 -2.20
CA ARG A 55 11.71 8.28 -3.15
C ARG A 55 11.85 7.84 -4.61
N VAL A 56 12.84 7.00 -4.91
CA VAL A 56 13.01 6.45 -6.26
C VAL A 56 11.79 5.60 -6.64
N LEU A 57 11.30 4.74 -5.74
CA LEU A 57 10.09 3.93 -5.99
C LEU A 57 8.86 4.79 -6.30
N THR A 58 8.63 5.88 -5.56
CA THR A 58 7.53 6.82 -5.84
C THR A 58 7.63 7.41 -7.25
N MET A 59 8.81 7.87 -7.67
CA MET A 59 9.00 8.37 -9.04
C MET A 59 8.85 7.27 -10.10
N LEU A 60 9.15 6.01 -9.77
CA LEU A 60 8.86 4.88 -10.67
C LEU A 60 7.35 4.68 -10.83
N THR A 61 6.57 4.83 -9.75
CA THR A 61 5.10 4.70 -9.78
C THR A 61 4.43 5.83 -10.56
N GLU A 62 5.05 7.01 -10.61
CA GLU A 62 4.65 8.14 -11.45
C GLU A 62 5.05 7.95 -12.94
N GLY A 63 5.76 6.86 -13.27
CA GLY A 63 6.13 6.53 -14.65
C GLY A 63 7.45 7.15 -15.13
N LEU A 64 8.23 7.82 -14.26
CA LEU A 64 9.46 8.50 -14.68
C LEU A 64 10.56 7.53 -15.12
N LEU A 65 11.23 7.83 -16.22
CA LEU A 65 12.39 7.07 -16.71
C LEU A 65 13.60 7.26 -15.80
N ASN A 66 14.52 6.29 -15.76
CA ASN A 66 15.73 6.38 -14.93
C ASN A 66 16.54 7.66 -15.19
N LYS A 67 16.57 8.13 -16.44
CA LYS A 67 17.23 9.39 -16.82
C LYS A 67 16.54 10.63 -16.23
N GLN A 68 15.21 10.62 -16.16
CA GLN A 68 14.44 11.71 -15.55
C GLN A 68 14.62 11.69 -14.03
N ILE A 69 14.53 10.53 -13.40
CA ILE A 69 14.79 10.38 -11.95
C ILE A 69 16.21 10.83 -11.59
N ALA A 70 17.19 10.48 -12.43
CA ALA A 70 18.58 10.90 -12.24
C ALA A 70 18.73 12.43 -12.28
N TYR A 71 18.01 13.08 -13.21
CA TYR A 71 17.96 14.54 -13.30
C TYR A 71 17.29 15.16 -12.06
N GLU A 72 16.11 14.67 -11.66
CA GLU A 72 15.35 15.16 -10.49
C GLU A 72 16.16 15.04 -9.18
N LEU A 73 16.91 13.94 -9.03
CA LEU A 73 17.69 13.69 -7.82
C LEU A 73 19.14 14.20 -7.92
N ASN A 74 19.52 14.83 -9.04
CA ASN A 74 20.87 15.31 -9.32
C ASN A 74 21.95 14.23 -9.12
N VAL A 75 21.72 13.03 -9.66
CA VAL A 75 22.63 11.88 -9.62
C VAL A 75 22.82 11.27 -11.01
N SER A 76 23.70 10.27 -11.14
CA SER A 76 23.89 9.57 -12.41
C SER A 76 22.78 8.55 -12.68
N GLU A 77 22.50 8.27 -13.97
CA GLU A 77 21.58 7.19 -14.35
C GLU A 77 22.05 5.81 -13.83
N ALA A 78 23.36 5.59 -13.73
CA ALA A 78 23.93 4.39 -13.15
C ALA A 78 23.58 4.25 -11.66
N THR A 79 23.55 5.36 -10.91
CA THR A 79 23.10 5.40 -9.52
C THR A 79 21.63 5.02 -9.40
N ILE A 80 20.77 5.52 -10.30
CA ILE A 80 19.36 5.13 -10.32
C ILE A 80 19.19 3.65 -10.65
N LYS A 81 19.94 3.10 -11.61
CA LYS A 81 19.94 1.66 -11.90
C LYS A 81 20.30 0.85 -10.65
N ALA A 82 21.31 1.25 -9.89
CA ALA A 82 21.68 0.59 -8.64
C ALA A 82 20.55 0.67 -7.58
N HIS A 83 19.89 1.81 -7.43
CA HIS A 83 18.72 1.94 -6.55
C HIS A 83 17.58 1.03 -7.00
N VAL A 84 17.25 1.01 -8.29
CA VAL A 84 16.20 0.14 -8.85
C VAL A 84 16.51 -1.33 -8.55
N THR A 85 17.73 -1.79 -8.82
CA THR A 85 18.13 -3.18 -8.50
C THR A 85 17.98 -3.50 -7.01
N ALA A 86 18.38 -2.58 -6.13
CA ALA A 86 18.24 -2.76 -4.69
C ALA A 86 16.77 -2.81 -4.24
N ILE A 87 15.91 -1.98 -4.84
CA ILE A 87 14.46 -1.96 -4.59
C ILE A 87 13.85 -3.29 -5.03
N LEU A 88 14.10 -3.75 -6.26
CA LEU A 88 13.56 -5.01 -6.78
C LEU A 88 13.93 -6.19 -5.88
N ARG A 89 15.19 -6.24 -5.41
CA ARG A 89 15.66 -7.25 -4.47
C ARG A 89 14.94 -7.20 -3.12
N LYS A 90 14.75 -6.01 -2.55
CA LYS A 90 14.07 -5.86 -1.25
C LYS A 90 12.59 -6.17 -1.32
N LEU A 91 11.95 -5.80 -2.43
CA LEU A 91 10.54 -6.06 -2.70
C LEU A 91 10.26 -7.49 -3.21
N SER A 92 11.29 -8.34 -3.33
CA SER A 92 11.16 -9.71 -3.86
C SER A 92 10.52 -9.80 -5.25
N VAL A 93 10.73 -8.78 -6.11
CA VAL A 93 10.15 -8.71 -7.47
C VAL A 93 11.25 -8.69 -8.54
N HIS A 94 10.88 -9.06 -9.76
CA HIS A 94 11.84 -9.30 -10.84
C HIS A 94 11.82 -8.22 -11.92
N SER A 95 10.80 -7.35 -11.92
CA SER A 95 10.68 -6.31 -12.93
C SER A 95 10.18 -4.99 -12.36
N ARG A 96 10.54 -3.91 -13.07
CA ARG A 96 10.04 -2.56 -12.80
C ARG A 96 8.51 -2.52 -12.76
N THR A 97 7.85 -3.18 -13.70
CA THR A 97 6.39 -3.23 -13.77
C THR A 97 5.79 -3.92 -12.56
N GLN A 98 6.38 -5.04 -12.11
CA GLN A 98 5.94 -5.72 -10.89
C GLN A 98 6.08 -4.82 -9.66
N ALA A 99 7.20 -4.10 -9.52
CA ALA A 99 7.40 -3.17 -8.41
C ALA A 99 6.35 -2.04 -8.40
N VAL A 100 6.03 -1.48 -9.57
CA VAL A 100 5.02 -0.42 -9.70
C VAL A 100 3.62 -0.95 -9.37
N ILE A 101 3.22 -2.08 -9.93
CA ILE A 101 1.92 -2.70 -9.66
C ILE A 101 1.77 -3.01 -8.17
N ALA A 102 2.79 -3.59 -7.56
CA ALA A 102 2.75 -3.94 -6.14
C ALA A 102 2.67 -2.68 -5.26
N ALA A 103 3.44 -1.64 -5.56
CA ALA A 103 3.37 -0.37 -4.84
C ALA A 103 1.99 0.33 -4.97
N GLN A 104 1.35 0.25 -6.14
CA GLN A 104 0.00 0.79 -6.36
C GLN A 104 -1.08 0.07 -5.55
N ARG A 105 -0.92 -1.22 -5.26
CA ARG A 105 -1.87 -1.97 -4.41
C ARG A 105 -1.89 -1.48 -2.96
N LEU A 106 -0.73 -1.06 -2.44
CA LEU A 106 -0.60 -0.53 -1.08
C LEU A 106 -0.89 0.98 -0.99
N CYS A 107 -0.58 1.74 -2.04
CA CYS A 107 -1.03 3.12 -2.18
C CYS A 107 -2.50 3.14 -2.58
N VAL A 108 -3.37 2.73 -1.64
CA VAL A 108 -4.81 3.00 -1.68
C VAL A 108 -4.98 4.50 -1.96
N ASP A 109 -5.85 4.83 -2.92
CA ASP A 109 -6.16 6.20 -3.33
C ASP A 109 -6.30 7.13 -2.10
N PRO A 110 -5.89 8.41 -2.21
CA PRO A 110 -6.15 9.37 -1.14
C PRO A 110 -7.62 9.29 -0.74
N PRO A 111 -7.94 9.34 0.57
CA PRO A 111 -9.31 9.12 1.05
C PRO A 111 -10.25 10.01 0.23
N ARG A 112 -11.18 9.38 -0.52
CA ARG A 112 -12.25 10.11 -1.21
C ARG A 112 -12.99 10.90 -0.16
N THR A 113 -12.66 12.18 -0.07
CA THR A 113 -13.35 13.12 0.80
C THR A 113 -14.55 13.60 0.01
N ASP A 114 -15.44 12.68 -0.33
CA ASP A 114 -16.73 13.00 -0.91
C ASP A 114 -17.65 13.32 0.28
N ILE A 115 -17.45 14.50 0.86
CA ILE A 115 -18.46 15.13 1.71
C ILE A 115 -19.26 16.04 0.76
N ALA A 116 -20.48 15.60 0.44
CA ALA A 116 -21.53 16.43 -0.12
C ALA A 116 -22.79 16.27 0.75
#